data_AF-A0A0F8WFB6-F1
#
_entry.id   AF-A0A0F8WFB6-F1
#
_cell.length_a   1.000
_cell.length_b   1.000
_cell.length_c   1.000
_cell.angle_alpha   90.00
_cell.angle_beta   90.00
_cell.angle_gamma   90.00
#
_symmetry.space_group_name_H-M   'P 1'
#
loop_
_entity.id
_entity.type
_entity.pdbx_description
1 polymer ?
#
loop_
_entity_poly.entity_id
_entity_poly.type
_entity_poly.pdbx_seq_one_letter_code
_entity_poly.pdbx_strand_id
1 'polypeptide(L)'
;MRVLKASEMARIENLAYQDGISDEIYMQNAGLGIAKILINLIEKKKLFPKINIIAGKGNNAGDSYVAASLLLEKGYTVKVFQLFEIEVASSLCKLNHDRFVNKKG
;
A
#
# COMPACT_ATOMS: atom_id res chain seq x y z
N MET A 1 3.56 6.96 -21.08
CA MET A 1 3.89 5.83 -20.20
C MET A 1 4.15 4.62 -21.07
N ARG A 2 5.27 3.88 -20.87
CA ARG A 2 5.53 2.63 -21.58
C ARG A 2 4.93 1.47 -20.77
N VAL A 3 4.30 0.51 -21.45
CA VAL A 3 3.79 -0.71 -20.80
C VAL A 3 4.93 -1.73 -20.76
N LEU A 4 5.18 -2.28 -19.57
CA LEU A 4 6.29 -3.20 -19.31
C LEU A 4 5.76 -4.55 -18.86
N LYS A 5 6.49 -5.63 -19.16
CA LYS A 5 6.29 -6.95 -18.58
C LYS A 5 6.69 -6.95 -17.10
N ALA A 6 6.11 -7.86 -16.32
CA ALA A 6 6.47 -8.02 -14.91
C ALA A 6 7.97 -8.26 -14.70
N SER A 7 8.61 -9.05 -15.57
CA SER A 7 10.06 -9.29 -15.52
C SER A 7 10.89 -8.04 -15.81
N GLU A 8 10.40 -7.15 -16.68
CA GLU A 8 11.07 -5.89 -16.98
C GLU A 8 10.95 -4.92 -15.81
N MET A 9 9.76 -4.83 -15.18
CA MET A 9 9.56 -4.02 -13.98
C MET A 9 10.46 -4.49 -12.84
N ALA A 10 10.49 -5.79 -12.56
CA ALA A 10 11.37 -6.37 -11.55
C ALA A 10 12.85 -6.09 -11.84
N ARG A 11 13.28 -6.16 -13.11
CA ARG A 11 14.66 -5.80 -13.49
C ARG A 11 14.96 -4.32 -13.21
N ILE A 12 14.04 -3.43 -13.52
CA ILE A 12 14.20 -1.98 -13.30
C ILE A 12 14.26 -1.67 -11.79
N GLU A 13 13.39 -2.28 -11.00
CA GLU A 13 13.41 -2.14 -9.53
C GLU A 13 14.75 -2.61 -8.95
N ASN A 14 15.24 -3.77 -9.39
CA ASN A 14 16.54 -4.28 -8.94
C ASN A 14 17.70 -3.33 -9.28
N LEU A 15 17.70 -2.72 -10.46
CA LEU A 15 18.71 -1.72 -10.83
C LEU A 15 18.61 -0.47 -9.93
N ALA A 16 17.40 0.00 -9.67
CA ALA A 16 17.19 1.14 -8.78
C ALA A 16 17.66 0.86 -7.34
N TYR A 17 17.49 -0.38 -6.86
CA TYR A 17 18.01 -0.80 -5.55
C TYR A 17 19.53 -0.82 -5.51
N GLN A 18 20.19 -1.25 -6.60
CA GLN A 18 21.64 -1.18 -6.73
C GLN A 18 22.17 0.26 -6.73
N ASP A 19 21.37 1.21 -7.23
CA ASP A 19 21.64 2.65 -7.19
C ASP A 19 21.31 3.29 -5.82
N GLY A 20 20.96 2.48 -4.81
CA GLY A 20 20.77 2.91 -3.43
C GLY A 20 19.36 3.37 -3.06
N ILE A 21 18.37 3.20 -3.95
CA ILE A 21 16.97 3.51 -3.63
C ILE A 21 16.38 2.37 -2.79
N SER A 22 15.65 2.71 -1.72
CA SER A 22 14.98 1.70 -0.89
C SER A 22 13.65 1.24 -1.51
N ASP A 23 13.42 -0.06 -1.45
CA ASP A 23 12.14 -0.72 -1.72
C ASP A 23 11.00 -0.17 -0.85
N GLU A 24 11.27 0.20 0.40
CA GLU A 24 10.32 0.86 1.29
C GLU A 24 9.85 2.21 0.73
N ILE A 25 10.76 3.02 0.15
CA ILE A 25 10.39 4.32 -0.45
C ILE A 25 9.43 4.12 -1.62
N TYR A 26 9.65 3.11 -2.46
CA TYR A 26 8.72 2.83 -3.56
C TYR A 26 7.35 2.36 -3.06
N MET A 27 7.32 1.51 -2.04
CA MET A 27 6.07 1.10 -1.40
C MET A 27 5.32 2.29 -0.79
N GLN A 28 6.04 3.20 -0.10
CA GLN A 28 5.45 4.41 0.44
C GLN A 28 4.83 5.26 -0.68
N ASN A 29 5.59 5.51 -1.75
CA ASN A 29 5.11 6.29 -2.89
C ASN A 29 3.88 5.65 -3.56
N ALA A 30 3.88 4.33 -3.75
CA ALA A 30 2.75 3.59 -4.32
C ALA A 30 1.50 3.71 -3.44
N GLY A 31 1.62 3.44 -2.13
CA GLY A 31 0.52 3.53 -1.18
C GLY A 31 -0.04 4.95 -1.04
N LEU A 32 0.82 5.97 -0.97
CA LEU A 32 0.42 7.38 -0.94
C LEU A 32 -0.33 7.78 -2.22
N GLY A 33 0.13 7.30 -3.38
CA GLY A 33 -0.53 7.50 -4.67
C GLY A 33 -1.95 6.91 -4.67
N ILE A 34 -2.11 5.68 -4.19
CA ILE A 34 -3.40 5.00 -4.07
C ILE A 34 -4.35 5.81 -3.17
N ALA A 35 -3.90 6.18 -1.97
CA ALA A 35 -4.71 6.95 -1.02
C ALA A 35 -5.13 8.32 -1.60
N LYS A 36 -4.22 9.03 -2.27
CA LYS A 36 -4.53 10.32 -2.90
C LYS A 36 -5.60 10.19 -3.98
N ILE A 37 -5.53 9.17 -4.82
CA ILE A 37 -6.55 8.91 -5.86
C ILE A 37 -7.91 8.61 -5.21
N LEU A 38 -7.94 7.79 -4.17
CA LEU A 38 -9.15 7.46 -3.42
C LEU A 38 -9.79 8.70 -2.78
N ILE A 39 -9.00 9.52 -2.08
CA ILE A 39 -9.47 10.75 -1.43
C ILE A 39 -10.09 11.69 -2.47
N ASN A 40 -9.38 11.95 -3.57
CA ASN A 40 -9.88 12.80 -4.65
C ASN A 40 -11.20 12.28 -5.23
N LEU A 41 -11.33 10.96 -5.39
CA LEU A 41 -12.57 10.35 -5.88
C LEU A 41 -13.72 10.54 -4.88
N ILE A 42 -13.46 10.30 -3.60
CA ILE A 42 -14.44 10.44 -2.51
C ILE A 42 -14.95 11.87 -2.42
N GLU A 43 -14.04 12.85 -2.42
CA GLU A 43 -14.37 14.27 -2.35
C GLU A 43 -15.16 14.73 -3.59
N LYS A 44 -14.67 14.40 -4.80
CA LYS A 44 -15.33 14.76 -6.06
C LYS A 44 -16.75 14.20 -6.15
N LYS A 45 -16.99 13.03 -5.57
CA LYS A 45 -18.29 12.35 -5.58
C LYS A 45 -19.12 12.63 -4.31
N LYS A 46 -18.60 13.41 -3.35
CA LYS A 46 -19.22 13.72 -2.05
C LYS A 46 -19.67 12.45 -1.29
N LEU A 47 -18.81 11.44 -1.26
CA LEU A 47 -19.09 10.16 -0.62
C LEU A 47 -18.65 10.17 0.86
N PHE A 48 -19.28 9.32 1.68
CA PHE A 48 -18.86 9.04 3.06
C PHE A 48 -18.69 7.54 3.27
N PRO A 49 -17.70 6.91 2.61
CA PRO A 49 -17.62 5.46 2.54
C PRO A 49 -17.02 4.85 3.80
N LYS A 50 -17.36 3.57 4.04
CA LYS A 50 -16.51 2.64 4.77
C LYS A 50 -15.58 1.98 3.77
N ILE A 51 -14.27 2.10 3.97
CA ILE A 51 -13.26 1.60 3.04
C ILE A 51 -12.84 0.20 3.48
N ASN A 52 -13.10 -0.79 2.64
CA ASN A 52 -12.66 -2.16 2.85
C ASN A 52 -11.52 -2.48 1.87
N ILE A 53 -10.38 -2.88 2.40
CA ILE A 53 -9.17 -3.24 1.63
C ILE A 53 -8.96 -4.73 1.77
N ILE A 54 -8.71 -5.43 0.66
CA ILE A 54 -8.39 -6.85 0.63
C ILE A 54 -6.89 -6.97 0.35
N ALA A 55 -6.15 -7.46 1.34
CA ALA A 55 -4.70 -7.55 1.31
C ALA A 55 -4.25 -9.01 1.14
N GLY A 56 -3.44 -9.26 0.10
CA GLY A 56 -2.74 -10.54 -0.08
C GLY A 56 -1.54 -10.67 0.85
N LYS A 57 -0.52 -11.44 0.43
CA LYS A 57 0.72 -11.65 1.20
C LYS A 57 1.98 -10.99 0.61
N GLY A 58 1.89 -10.43 -0.60
CA GLY A 58 3.03 -9.86 -1.32
C GLY A 58 3.21 -8.35 -1.08
N ASN A 59 4.14 -7.74 -1.82
CA ASN A 59 4.44 -6.30 -1.67
C ASN A 59 3.23 -5.40 -1.99
N ASN A 60 2.34 -5.79 -2.90
CA ASN A 60 1.09 -5.06 -3.16
C ASN A 60 0.20 -4.96 -1.91
N ALA A 61 0.25 -5.96 -1.02
CA ALA A 61 -0.45 -5.89 0.26
C ALA A 61 0.19 -4.83 1.17
N GLY A 62 1.51 -4.72 1.17
CA GLY A 62 2.24 -3.63 1.83
C GLY A 62 1.83 -2.24 1.34
N ASP A 63 1.73 -2.02 0.03
CA ASP A 63 1.22 -0.76 -0.55
C ASP A 63 -0.17 -0.41 -0.01
N SER A 64 -1.02 -1.44 0.12
CA SER A 64 -2.38 -1.28 0.64
C SER A 64 -2.41 -0.88 2.11
N TYR A 65 -1.48 -1.37 2.94
CA TYR A 65 -1.37 -0.97 4.35
C TYR A 65 -0.85 0.46 4.51
N VAL A 66 0.06 0.90 3.63
CA VAL A 66 0.47 2.32 3.56
C VAL A 66 -0.75 3.18 3.24
N ALA A 67 -1.49 2.83 2.19
CA ALA A 67 -2.69 3.57 1.80
C ALA A 67 -3.74 3.57 2.93
N ALA A 68 -3.97 2.42 3.57
CA ALA A 68 -4.89 2.27 4.69
C ALA A 68 -4.52 3.15 5.87
N SER A 69 -3.23 3.24 6.20
CA SER A 69 -2.72 4.07 7.29
C SER A 69 -2.99 5.54 7.05
N LEU A 70 -2.70 6.05 5.85
CA LEU A 70 -2.98 7.44 5.51
C LEU A 70 -4.49 7.72 5.50
N LEU A 71 -5.31 6.82 4.94
CA LEU A 71 -6.77 6.98 4.94
C LEU A 71 -7.32 7.01 6.37
N LEU A 72 -6.79 6.18 7.27
CA LEU A 72 -7.16 6.20 8.69
C LEU A 72 -6.79 7.54 9.34
N GLU A 73 -5.58 8.05 9.10
CA GLU A 73 -5.14 9.38 9.58
C GLU A 73 -6.01 10.53 9.06
N LYS A 74 -6.56 10.40 7.86
CA LYS A 74 -7.51 11.37 7.29
C LYS A 74 -8.93 11.24 7.84
N GLY A 75 -9.16 10.36 8.82
CA GLY A 75 -10.43 10.19 9.51
C GLY A 75 -11.42 9.27 8.80
N TYR A 76 -11.00 8.54 7.77
CA TYR A 76 -11.87 7.56 7.12
C TYR A 76 -12.00 6.29 7.96
N THR A 77 -13.17 5.64 7.90
CA THR A 77 -13.35 4.30 8.47
C THR A 77 -12.74 3.26 7.55
N VAL A 78 -11.60 2.70 7.93
CA VAL A 78 -10.85 1.73 7.12
C VAL A 78 -10.80 0.35 7.80
N LYS A 79 -11.11 -0.71 7.06
CA LYS A 79 -10.89 -2.10 7.47
C LYS A 79 -10.05 -2.81 6.42
N VAL A 80 -8.96 -3.43 6.86
CA VAL A 80 -8.11 -4.28 6.01
C VAL A 80 -8.41 -5.73 6.34
N PHE A 81 -8.65 -6.53 5.31
CA PHE A 81 -8.85 -7.97 5.39
C PHE A 81 -7.60 -8.63 4.85
N GLN A 82 -6.77 -9.12 5.76
CA GLN A 82 -5.57 -9.89 5.46
C GLN A 82 -5.97 -11.32 5.08
N LEU A 83 -5.72 -11.72 3.83
CA LEU A 83 -6.18 -13.02 3.31
C LEU A 83 -5.30 -14.21 3.70
N PHE A 84 -4.08 -13.94 4.16
CA PHE A 84 -3.09 -14.95 4.51
C PHE A 84 -2.43 -14.56 5.83
N GLU A 85 -2.02 -15.52 6.63
CA GLU A 85 -1.25 -15.29 7.87
C GLU A 85 -0.12 -14.27 7.65
N ILE A 86 0.00 -13.30 8.55
CA ILE A 86 0.94 -12.19 8.37
C ILE A 86 2.40 -12.70 8.40
N GLU A 87 2.64 -13.80 9.11
CA GLU A 87 3.91 -14.52 9.22
C GLU A 87 4.43 -15.02 7.88
N VAL A 88 3.54 -15.32 6.91
CA VAL A 88 3.95 -15.76 5.56
C VAL A 88 4.01 -14.61 4.55
N ALA A 89 3.72 -13.38 4.97
CA ALA A 89 3.78 -12.21 4.12
C ALA A 89 5.22 -11.73 3.88
N SER A 90 5.39 -10.91 2.83
CA SER A 90 6.68 -10.27 2.57
C SER A 90 7.09 -9.35 3.72
N SER A 91 8.40 -9.13 3.89
CA SER A 91 8.94 -8.32 4.98
C SER A 91 8.35 -6.91 5.00
N LEU A 92 8.20 -6.28 3.83
CA LEU A 92 7.58 -4.96 3.72
C LEU A 92 6.08 -4.96 4.02
N CYS A 93 5.37 -6.04 3.67
CA CYS A 93 3.97 -6.20 4.05
C CYS A 93 3.81 -6.28 5.57
N LYS A 94 4.64 -7.10 6.24
CA LYS A 94 4.66 -7.23 7.70
C LYS A 94 4.91 -5.89 8.38
N LEU A 95 5.95 -5.18 7.94
CA LEU A 95 6.30 -3.86 8.46
C LEU A 95 5.11 -2.88 8.40
N ASN A 96 4.44 -2.80 7.26
CA ASN A 96 3.35 -1.84 7.08
C ASN A 96 2.03 -2.32 7.71
N HIS A 97 1.81 -3.63 7.80
CA HIS A 97 0.75 -4.20 8.64
C HIS A 97 0.91 -3.75 10.09
N ASP A 98 2.09 -3.92 10.68
CA ASP A 98 2.33 -3.60 12.09
C ASP A 98 2.17 -2.09 12.34
N ARG A 99 2.67 -1.26 11.42
CA ARG A 99 2.43 0.20 11.45
C ARG A 99 0.95 0.56 11.40
N PHE A 100 0.16 -0.13 10.59
CA PHE A 100 -1.27 0.12 10.48
C PHE A 100 -2.02 -0.32 11.74
N VAL A 101 -1.71 -1.50 12.29
CA VAL A 101 -2.33 -2.02 13.51
C VAL A 101 -2.03 -1.12 14.71
N ASN A 102 -0.78 -0.69 14.87
CA ASN A 102 -0.37 0.21 15.95
C ASN A 102 -1.06 1.59 15.90
N LYS A 103 -1.58 2.00 14.74
CA LYS A 103 -2.34 3.25 14.58
C LYS A 103 -3.82 3.12 14.91
N LYS A 104 -4.37 1.90 14.90
CA LYS A 104 -5.79 1.68 15.11
C LYS A 104 -6.22 1.80 16.58
N GLY A 105 -5.29 1.68 17.53
CA GLY A 105 -5.64 1.47 18.93
C GLY A 105 -6.18 0.05 19.15
#